data_AF-A0A3B9NZG3-F1
#
_entry.id   AF-A0A3B9NZG3-F1
#
_cell.length_a   1.000
_cell.length_b   1.000
_cell.length_c   1.000
_cell.angle_alpha   90.00
_cell.angle_beta   90.00
_cell.angle_gamma   90.00
#
_symmetry.space_group_name_H-M   'P 1'
#
loop_
_entity.id
_entity.type
_entity.pdbx_description
1 polymer ?
#
loop_
_entity_poly.entity_id
_entity_poly.type
_entity_poly.pdbx_seq_one_letter_code
_entity_poly.pdbx_strand_id
1 'polypeptide(L)'
;MNRDLDKLQPYPFQKLAKLFGEVTPNAAMKPISLHIGEPKHETPRFIKEALVAGLDGLANYPTTIGSDALRKSIADWLARRYGIPALDAKTQVLPVNGS
;
A
#
# COMPACT_ATOMS: atom_id res chain seq x y z
N MET A 1 5.94 -5.80 30.22
CA MET A 1 6.08 -5.40 28.80
C MET A 1 6.34 -6.66 27.97
N ASN A 2 5.81 -6.75 26.74
CA ASN A 2 5.96 -7.95 25.89
C ASN A 2 7.41 -8.07 25.36
N ARG A 3 8.14 -9.11 25.78
CA ARG A 3 9.56 -9.33 25.41
C ARG A 3 9.78 -9.63 23.93
N ASP A 4 8.73 -9.98 23.19
CA ASP A 4 8.83 -10.22 21.75
C ASP A 4 8.95 -8.93 20.94
N LEU A 5 8.48 -7.79 21.48
CA LEU A 5 8.65 -6.49 20.83
C LEU A 5 10.13 -6.08 20.77
N ASP A 6 10.93 -6.47 21.77
CA ASP A 6 12.36 -6.16 21.84
C ASP A 6 13.18 -6.89 20.76
N LYS A 7 12.60 -7.93 20.13
CA LYS A 7 13.23 -8.67 19.03
C LYS A 7 13.06 -7.97 17.67
N LEU A 8 12.11 -7.03 17.57
CA LEU A 8 11.85 -6.31 16.33
C LEU A 8 13.03 -5.39 16.00
N GLN A 9 13.32 -5.29 14.70
CA GLN A 9 14.31 -4.36 14.19
C GLN A 9 13.60 -3.17 13.55
N PRO A 10 14.14 -1.94 13.69
CA PRO A 10 13.60 -0.80 12.98
C PRO A 10 13.76 -1.02 11.47
N TYR A 11 12.92 -0.34 10.68
CA TYR A 11 12.96 -0.50 9.24
C TYR A 11 14.34 -0.12 8.68
N PRO A 12 14.85 -0.81 7.65
CA PRO A 12 16.18 -0.55 7.10
C PRO A 12 16.43 0.91 6.72
N PHE A 13 15.43 1.62 6.20
CA PHE A 13 15.55 3.04 5.85
C PHE A 13 15.74 3.95 7.07
N GLN A 14 15.18 3.60 8.24
CA GLN A 14 15.40 4.34 9.49
C GLN A 14 16.84 4.17 9.98
N LYS A 15 17.41 2.97 9.83
CA LYS A 15 18.82 2.72 10.11
C LYS A 15 19.72 3.55 9.19
N LEU A 16 19.41 3.59 7.90
CA LEU A 16 20.17 4.39 6.93
C LEU A 16 20.07 5.91 7.19
N ALA A 17 18.87 6.40 7.54
CA ALA A 17 18.69 7.81 7.91
C ALA A 17 19.57 8.21 9.11
N LYS A 18 19.73 7.31 10.10
CA LYS A 18 20.65 7.53 11.22
C LYS A 18 22.11 7.65 10.75
N LEU A 19 22.54 6.76 9.86
CA LEU A 19 23.90 6.78 9.30
C LEU A 19 24.17 8.06 8.50
N PHE A 20 23.18 8.58 7.76
CA PHE A 20 23.33 9.87 7.06
C PHE A 20 23.48 11.04 8.03
N GLY A 21 22.91 10.97 9.24
CA GLY A 21 23.10 11.99 10.27
C GLY A 21 24.54 12.09 10.80
N GLU A 22 25.38 11.08 10.54
CA GLU A 22 26.78 11.03 10.98
C GLU A 22 27.75 11.54 9.89
N VAL A 23 27.25 11.91 8.71
CA VAL A 23 28.07 12.29 7.55
C VAL A 23 27.64 13.66 7.02
N THR A 24 28.60 14.55 6.76
CA THR A 24 28.35 15.81 6.05
C THR A 24 28.44 15.60 4.54
N PRO A 25 27.34 15.72 3.78
CA PRO A 25 27.37 15.56 2.32
C PRO A 25 28.04 16.76 1.64
N ASN A 26 28.54 16.54 0.42
CA ASN A 26 29.08 17.61 -0.41
C ASN A 26 27.96 18.59 -0.82
N ALA A 27 28.05 19.84 -0.36
CA ALA A 27 27.06 20.89 -0.62
C ALA A 27 26.91 21.25 -2.11
N ALA A 28 27.89 20.93 -2.96
CA ALA A 28 27.81 21.18 -4.40
C ALA A 28 26.96 20.14 -5.16
N MET A 29 26.56 19.05 -4.50
CA MET A 29 25.89 17.91 -5.15
C MET A 29 24.47 17.71 -4.61
N LYS A 30 23.52 17.44 -5.51
CA LYS A 30 22.14 17.08 -5.12
C LYS A 30 22.09 15.60 -4.74
N PRO A 31 21.50 15.24 -3.57
CA PRO A 31 21.31 13.85 -3.20
C PRO A 31 20.40 13.08 -4.19
N ILE A 32 20.74 11.81 -4.45
CA ILE A 32 19.91 10.89 -5.23
C ILE A 32 19.45 9.77 -4.29
N SER A 33 18.16 9.79 -3.93
CA SER A 33 17.58 8.79 -3.03
C SER A 33 17.15 7.55 -3.79
N LEU A 34 17.97 6.50 -3.78
CA LEU A 34 17.68 5.18 -4.37
C LEU A 34 17.40 4.09 -3.33
N HIS A 35 17.31 4.47 -2.06
CA HIS A 35 17.23 3.54 -0.92
C HIS A 35 15.79 3.31 -0.40
N ILE A 36 14.80 4.03 -0.93
CA ILE A 36 13.38 3.90 -0.54
C ILE A 36 12.60 3.34 -1.71
N GLY A 37 11.93 2.21 -1.51
CA GLY A 37 11.10 1.54 -2.51
C GLY A 37 9.70 2.15 -2.67
N GLU A 38 9.52 3.45 -2.43
CA GLU A 38 8.23 4.11 -2.60
C GLU A 38 8.09 4.66 -4.03
N PRO A 39 6.93 4.48 -4.68
CA PRO A 39 6.69 5.06 -6.00
C PRO A 39 6.68 6.59 -5.93
N LYS A 40 7.32 7.25 -6.90
CA LYS A 40 7.34 8.72 -7.02
C LYS A 40 6.29 9.29 -7.98
N HIS A 41 5.59 8.42 -8.71
CA HIS A 41 4.54 8.83 -9.62
C HIS A 41 3.29 9.28 -8.85
N GLU A 42 2.59 10.28 -9.38
CA GLU A 42 1.34 10.74 -8.80
C GLU A 42 0.25 9.68 -8.88
N THR A 43 -0.59 9.62 -7.86
CA THR A 43 -1.82 8.80 -7.90
C THR A 43 -2.73 9.27 -9.04
N PRO A 44 -3.16 8.36 -9.95
CA PRO A 44 -4.05 8.69 -11.05
C PRO A 44 -5.34 9.40 -10.60
N ARG A 45 -5.75 10.42 -11.37
CA ARG A 45 -6.87 11.31 -11.03
C ARG A 45 -8.20 10.58 -10.77
N PHE A 46 -8.53 9.59 -11.59
CA PHE A 46 -9.79 8.85 -11.48
C PHE A 46 -9.94 8.10 -10.14
N ILE A 47 -8.81 7.72 -9.50
CA ILE A 47 -8.83 7.08 -8.18
C ILE A 47 -9.26 8.09 -7.11
N LYS A 48 -8.70 9.32 -7.19
CA LYS A 48 -9.07 10.41 -6.28
C LYS A 48 -10.54 10.78 -6.44
N GLU A 49 -11.02 10.86 -7.68
CA GLU A 49 -12.42 11.17 -7.99
C GLU A 49 -13.38 10.09 -7.46
N ALA A 50 -13.06 8.80 -7.64
CA ALA A 50 -13.85 7.70 -7.09
C ALA A 50 -13.89 7.71 -5.56
N LEU A 51 -12.77 8.05 -4.90
CA LEU A 51 -12.72 8.19 -3.45
C LEU A 51 -13.63 9.32 -2.96
N VAL A 52 -13.52 10.51 -3.58
CA VAL A 52 -14.35 11.67 -3.22
C VAL A 52 -15.83 11.39 -3.41
N ALA A 53 -16.18 10.73 -4.52
CA ALA A 53 -17.57 10.33 -4.80
C ALA A 53 -18.11 9.27 -3.81
N GLY A 54 -17.23 8.54 -3.10
CA GLY A 54 -17.61 7.49 -2.15
C GLY A 54 -17.72 7.94 -0.69
N LEU A 55 -17.52 9.22 -0.38
CA LEU A 55 -17.45 9.72 1.01
C LEU A 55 -18.78 9.67 1.77
N ASP A 56 -19.92 9.60 1.07
CA ASP A 56 -21.24 9.54 1.72
C ASP A 56 -21.43 8.29 2.60
N GLY A 57 -20.64 7.24 2.39
CA GLY A 57 -20.70 5.98 3.14
C GLY A 57 -19.94 5.96 4.47
N LEU A 58 -19.21 7.02 4.84
CA LEU A 58 -18.25 7.01 5.96
C LEU A 58 -18.85 6.72 7.34
N ALA A 59 -20.13 7.01 7.55
CA ALA A 59 -20.80 6.77 8.83
C ALA A 59 -21.11 5.27 9.07
N ASN A 60 -20.98 4.42 8.06
CA ASN A 60 -21.33 3.01 8.15
C ASN A 60 -20.08 2.15 8.32
N TYR A 61 -20.17 1.15 9.21
CA TYR A 61 -19.13 0.14 9.33
C TYR A 61 -19.10 -0.73 8.06
N PRO A 62 -17.97 -0.78 7.34
CA PRO A 62 -17.82 -1.69 6.23
C PRO A 62 -17.81 -3.13 6.75
N THR A 63 -18.33 -4.06 5.94
CA THR A 63 -18.22 -5.49 6.25
C THR A 63 -16.76 -5.92 6.18
N THR A 64 -16.31 -6.79 7.10
CA THR A 64 -14.94 -7.33 7.12
C THR A 64 -14.54 -7.97 5.79
N ILE A 65 -15.47 -8.63 5.09
CA ILE A 65 -15.20 -9.28 3.81
C ILE A 65 -15.07 -8.30 2.63
N GLY A 66 -15.36 -7.02 2.84
CA GLY A 66 -15.43 -6.01 1.78
C GLY A 66 -16.66 -6.17 0.87
N SER A 67 -16.92 -5.14 0.06
CA SER A 67 -18.09 -5.09 -0.81
C SER A 67 -18.03 -6.12 -1.94
N ASP A 68 -19.20 -6.61 -2.37
CA ASP A 68 -19.31 -7.51 -3.53
C ASP A 68 -18.71 -6.88 -4.80
N ALA A 69 -18.95 -5.58 -5.00
CA ALA A 69 -18.44 -4.84 -6.15
C ALA A 69 -16.89 -4.81 -6.18
N LEU A 70 -16.26 -4.57 -5.02
CA LEU A 70 -14.80 -4.58 -4.92
C LEU A 70 -14.23 -5.97 -5.17
N ARG A 71 -14.77 -6.99 -4.50
CA ARG A 71 -14.29 -8.38 -4.64
C ARG A 71 -14.44 -8.89 -6.07
N LYS A 72 -15.56 -8.59 -6.74
CA LYS A 72 -15.75 -8.92 -8.16
C LYS A 72 -14.74 -8.20 -9.06
N SER A 73 -14.52 -6.91 -8.82
CA SER A 73 -13.56 -6.12 -9.60
C SER A 73 -12.12 -6.67 -9.50
N ILE A 74 -11.74 -7.14 -8.31
CA ILE A 74 -10.44 -7.81 -8.08
C ILE A 74 -10.38 -9.14 -8.83
N ALA A 75 -11.39 -10.00 -8.70
CA ALA A 75 -11.44 -11.29 -9.41
C ALA A 75 -11.34 -11.12 -10.93
N ASP A 76 -12.09 -10.17 -11.48
CA ASP A 76 -12.06 -9.87 -12.92
C ASP A 76 -10.70 -9.29 -13.35
N TRP A 77 -10.05 -8.48 -12.52
CA TRP A 77 -8.70 -7.96 -12.80
C TRP A 77 -7.67 -9.09 -12.82
N LEU A 78 -7.72 -10.03 -11.87
CA LEU A 78 -6.84 -11.19 -11.83
C LEU A 78 -6.99 -12.05 -13.08
N ALA A 79 -8.23 -12.33 -13.49
CA ALA A 79 -8.53 -13.09 -14.70
C ALA A 79 -7.90 -12.45 -15.95
N ARG A 80 -8.10 -11.13 -16.14
CA ARG A 80 -7.50 -10.39 -17.26
C ARG A 80 -5.99 -10.32 -17.20
N ARG A 81 -5.42 -10.08 -16.01
CA ARG A 81 -3.98 -9.86 -15.82
C ARG A 81 -3.17 -11.13 -16.06
N TYR A 82 -3.72 -12.28 -15.70
CA TYR A 82 -3.02 -13.57 -15.72
C TYR A 82 -3.55 -14.54 -16.79
N GLY A 83 -4.64 -14.21 -17.48
CA GLY A 83 -5.22 -15.10 -18.50
C GLY A 83 -5.83 -16.37 -17.90
N ILE A 84 -6.33 -16.29 -16.66
CA ILE A 84 -6.92 -17.41 -15.92
C ILE A 84 -8.45 -17.28 -15.87
N PRO A 85 -9.19 -18.38 -15.61
CA PRO A 85 -10.61 -18.29 -15.29
C PRO A 85 -10.86 -17.33 -14.12
N ALA A 86 -12.01 -16.65 -14.13
CA ALA A 86 -12.38 -15.75 -13.04
C ALA A 86 -12.47 -16.52 -11.72
N LEU A 87 -11.85 -15.98 -10.67
CA LEU A 87 -11.94 -16.51 -9.32
C LEU A 87 -13.36 -16.31 -8.77
N ASP A 88 -13.78 -17.19 -7.86
CA ASP A 88 -14.98 -16.95 -7.08
C ASP A 88 -14.74 -15.81 -6.07
N ALA A 89 -15.28 -14.64 -6.40
CA ALA A 89 -15.18 -13.43 -5.58
C ALA A 89 -15.75 -13.59 -4.16
N LYS A 90 -16.59 -14.59 -3.88
CA LYS A 90 -17.15 -14.81 -2.53
C LYS A 90 -16.24 -15.62 -1.64
N THR A 91 -15.45 -16.53 -2.21
CA THR A 91 -14.67 -17.51 -1.45
C THR A 91 -13.16 -17.36 -1.62
N GLN A 92 -12.69 -16.66 -2.66
CA GLN A 92 -11.29 -16.59 -3.05
C GLN A 92 -10.71 -15.17 -3.07
N VAL A 93 -11.46 -14.16 -2.59
CA VAL A 93 -11.01 -12.76 -2.54
C VAL A 93 -11.34 -12.14 -1.19
N LEU A 94 -10.32 -11.61 -0.50
CA LEU A 94 -10.47 -10.83 0.73
C LEU A 94 -9.64 -9.55 0.64
N PRO A 95 -10.27 -8.36 0.63
CA PRO A 95 -9.55 -7.09 0.69
C PRO A 95 -8.85 -6.88 2.04
N VAL A 96 -7.68 -6.26 2.02
CA VAL A 96 -6.88 -5.95 3.22
C VAL A 96 -6.35 -4.52 3.18
N ASN A 97 -5.97 -3.98 4.35
CA ASN A 97 -5.47 -2.62 4.50
C ASN A 97 -3.99 -2.51 4.10
N GLY A 98 -3.71 -2.67 2.81
CA GLY A 98 -2.35 -2.72 2.28
C GLY A 98 -1.72 -4.10 2.42
N SER A 99 -0.63 -4.30 1.67
CA SER A 99 0.20 -5.51 1.64
C SER A 99 1.55 -5.25 2.30
#